data_AF-X1MFK9-F1
#
_entry.id   AF-X1MFK9-F1
#
_cell.length_a   1.000
_cell.length_b   1.000
_cell.length_c   1.000
_cell.angle_alpha   90.00
_cell.angle_beta   90.00
_cell.angle_gamma   90.00
#
_symmetry.space_group_name_H-M   'P 1'
#
loop_
_entity.id
_entity.type
_entity.pdbx_description
1 polymer ?
#
loop_
_entity_poly.entity_id
_entity_poly.type
_entity_poly.pdbx_seq_one_letter_code
_entity_poly.pdbx_strand_id
1 'polypeptide(L)'
;MRRRKRLPSQLASDLGISHATVSRWLKNKDIPNIHSCQRLAAYSGVPVEKILSVAGHLPRIAEKARTEWPEFRDYARQMYPDELDEDLITMIEDLIERRRRKRYGGKNSKMGS
;
A
#
# COMPACT_ATOMS: atom_id res chain seq x y z
N MET A 1 5.97 4.38 9.69
CA MET A 1 4.57 4.75 9.98
C MET A 1 4.55 6.17 10.55
N ARG A 2 3.91 7.14 9.87
CA ARG A 2 3.76 8.51 10.40
C ARG A 2 2.89 8.44 11.67
N ARG A 3 3.47 8.72 12.84
CA ARG A 3 2.75 8.85 14.11
C ARG A 3 1.77 10.01 13.98
N ARG A 4 0.49 9.73 13.71
CA ARG A 4 -0.58 10.68 14.02
C ARG A 4 -0.54 10.87 15.53
N LYS A 5 -0.28 12.10 15.98
CA LYS A 5 -0.08 12.49 17.39
C LYS A 5 -1.37 12.31 18.22
N ARG A 6 -1.84 11.08 18.43
CA ARG A 6 -3.00 10.81 19.30
C ARG A 6 -2.64 9.81 20.38
N LEU A 7 -3.13 10.10 21.59
CA LEU A 7 -2.79 9.40 22.83
C LEU A 7 -3.43 7.99 22.82
N PRO A 8 -2.75 6.96 23.35
CA PRO A 8 -3.28 5.59 23.43
C PRO A 8 -4.64 5.48 24.15
N SER A 9 -4.96 6.42 25.04
CA SER A 9 -6.25 6.54 25.74
C SER A 9 -7.41 6.88 24.82
N GLN A 10 -7.18 7.76 23.84
CA GLN A 10 -8.20 8.12 22.84
C GLN A 10 -8.46 6.95 21.90
N LEU A 11 -7.39 6.27 21.46
CA LEU A 11 -7.48 5.05 20.66
C LEU A 11 -8.26 3.95 21.38
N ALA A 12 -8.02 3.77 22.69
CA ALA A 12 -8.74 2.79 23.50
C ALA A 12 -10.23 3.12 23.61
N SER A 13 -10.57 4.39 23.80
CA SER A 13 -11.96 4.87 23.88
C SER A 13 -12.71 4.69 22.56
N ASP A 14 -12.10 5.10 21.44
CA ASP A 14 -12.70 5.01 20.11
C ASP A 14 -12.87 3.54 19.66
N LEU A 15 -11.97 2.67 20.09
CA LEU A 15 -12.03 1.23 19.84
C LEU A 15 -12.80 0.46 20.92
N GLY A 16 -13.38 1.10 21.94
CA GLY A 16 -14.12 0.43 23.02
C GLY A 16 -13.34 -0.72 23.67
N ILE A 17 -12.02 -0.60 23.77
CA ILE A 17 -11.10 -1.63 24.28
C ILE A 17 -10.35 -1.05 25.48
N SER A 18 -9.93 -1.90 26.41
CA SER A 18 -9.19 -1.44 27.58
C SER A 18 -7.86 -0.79 27.18
N HIS A 19 -7.48 0.28 27.88
CA HIS A 19 -6.19 0.94 27.70
C HIS A 19 -5.00 -0.01 27.91
N ALA A 20 -5.15 -0.99 28.83
CA ALA A 20 -4.14 -2.01 29.08
C ALA A 20 -3.88 -2.88 27.84
N THR A 21 -4.93 -3.26 27.10
CA THR A 21 -4.84 -4.03 25.86
C THR A 21 -4.10 -3.24 24.78
N VAL A 22 -4.47 -1.98 24.56
CA VAL A 22 -3.79 -1.10 23.59
C VAL A 22 -2.32 -0.89 23.97
N SER A 23 -2.01 -0.74 25.26
CA SER A 23 -0.62 -0.63 25.72
C SER A 23 0.18 -1.93 25.50
N ARG A 24 -0.45 -3.11 25.55
CA ARG A 24 0.24 -4.38 25.28
C ARG A 24 0.55 -4.52 23.79
N TRP A 25 -0.37 -4.14 22.91
CA TRP A 25 -0.13 -4.10 21.46
C TRP A 25 1.00 -3.15 21.09
N LEU A 26 1.01 -1.94 21.66
CA LEU A 26 2.08 -0.96 21.44
C LEU A 26 3.47 -1.44 21.91
N LYS A 27 3.51 -2.33 22.89
CA LYS A 27 4.74 -2.93 23.43
C LYS A 27 5.07 -4.28 22.78
N ASN A 28 4.37 -4.66 21.70
CA ASN A 28 4.49 -5.96 21.02
C ASN A 28 4.35 -7.17 21.95
N LYS A 29 3.64 -7.02 23.09
CA LYS A 29 3.43 -8.11 24.06
C LYS A 29 2.21 -8.96 23.76
N ASP A 30 1.33 -8.46 22.90
CA ASP A 30 0.05 -9.09 22.59
C ASP A 30 -0.34 -8.77 21.14
N ILE A 31 -1.05 -9.68 20.50
CA ILE A 31 -1.44 -9.59 19.10
C ILE A 31 -2.93 -9.27 19.03
N PRO A 32 -3.35 -8.13 18.42
CA PRO A 32 -4.77 -7.77 18.34
C PRO A 32 -5.56 -8.81 17.55
N ASN A 33 -6.68 -9.30 18.07
CA ASN A 33 -7.53 -10.26 17.33
C ASN A 33 -8.11 -9.66 16.02
N ILE A 34 -8.68 -10.52 15.17
CA ILE A 34 -9.20 -10.12 13.85
C ILE A 34 -10.25 -9.01 13.95
N HIS A 35 -11.16 -9.11 14.92
CA HIS A 35 -12.20 -8.10 15.16
C HIS A 35 -11.59 -6.73 15.56
N SER A 36 -10.54 -6.73 16.38
CA SER A 36 -9.80 -5.53 16.75
C SER A 36 -9.06 -4.93 15.56
N CYS A 37 -8.52 -5.77 14.67
CA CYS A 37 -7.89 -5.33 13.42
C CYS A 37 -8.90 -4.66 12.48
N GLN A 38 -10.13 -5.17 12.39
CA GLN A 38 -11.22 -4.53 11.64
C GLN A 38 -11.57 -3.15 12.21
N ARG A 39 -11.67 -3.03 13.53
CA ARG A 39 -11.93 -1.73 14.19
C ARG A 39 -10.79 -0.76 13.98
N LEU A 40 -9.54 -1.22 14.05
CA LEU A 40 -8.35 -0.44 13.70
C LEU A 40 -8.37 0.01 12.24
N ALA A 41 -8.89 -0.81 11.31
CA ALA A 41 -9.01 -0.49 9.89
C ALA A 41 -10.02 0.64 9.66
N ALA A 42 -11.22 0.48 10.22
CA ALA A 42 -12.26 1.50 10.19
C ALA A 42 -11.79 2.83 10.80
N TYR A 43 -11.08 2.77 11.94
CA TYR A 43 -10.57 3.96 12.62
C TYR A 43 -9.42 4.64 11.89
N SER A 44 -8.48 3.87 11.33
CA SER A 44 -7.27 4.43 10.70
C SER A 44 -7.46 4.82 9.22
N GLY A 45 -8.52 4.32 8.58
CA GLY A 45 -8.73 4.41 7.13
C GLY A 45 -7.75 3.56 6.33
N VAL A 46 -7.06 2.62 6.98
CA VAL A 46 -6.13 1.68 6.36
C VAL A 46 -6.89 0.37 6.09
N PRO A 47 -6.71 -0.28 4.92
CA PRO A 47 -7.33 -1.56 4.63
C PRO A 47 -7.04 -2.62 5.70
N VAL A 48 -8.05 -3.40 6.07
CA VAL A 48 -7.96 -4.41 7.14
C VAL A 48 -6.88 -5.45 6.87
N GLU A 49 -6.68 -5.83 5.61
CA GLU A 49 -5.63 -6.75 5.16
C GLU A 49 -4.22 -6.27 5.54
N LYS A 50 -3.99 -4.95 5.42
CA LYS A 50 -2.71 -4.33 5.76
C LYS A 50 -2.49 -4.31 7.27
N ILE A 51 -3.56 -4.13 8.06
CA ILE A 51 -3.49 -4.19 9.52
C ILE A 51 -3.28 -5.62 9.99
N LEU A 52 -3.99 -6.59 9.42
CA LEU A 52 -3.82 -8.02 9.71
C LEU A 52 -2.41 -8.51 9.35
N SER A 53 -1.85 -8.03 8.23
CA SER A 53 -0.46 -8.30 7.84
C SER A 53 0.55 -7.71 8.83
N VAL A 54 0.32 -6.49 9.33
CA VAL A 54 1.20 -5.86 10.33
C VAL A 54 1.05 -6.51 11.70
N ALA A 55 -0.14 -6.96 12.06
CA ALA A 55 -0.42 -7.64 13.32
C ALA A 55 0.12 -9.08 13.36
N GLY A 56 0.55 -9.65 12.22
CA GLY A 56 1.10 -11.01 12.15
C GLY A 56 0.06 -12.12 11.97
N HIS A 57 -1.21 -11.76 11.69
CA HIS A 57 -2.27 -12.75 11.41
C HIS A 57 -2.24 -13.29 10.00
N LEU A 58 -1.63 -12.54 9.08
CA LEU A 58 -1.40 -12.99 7.72
C LEU A 58 0.10 -12.93 7.45
N PRO A 59 0.69 -13.91 6.72
CA PRO A 59 2.02 -13.74 6.18
C PRO A 59 2.00 -12.42 5.43
N ARG A 60 2.91 -11.51 5.80
CA ARG A 60 3.01 -10.15 5.27
C ARG A 60 2.70 -10.25 3.79
N ILE A 61 1.51 -9.82 3.38
CA ILE A 61 1.20 -9.61 1.98
C ILE A 61 2.07 -8.40 1.68
N ALA A 62 3.35 -8.67 1.38
CA ALA A 62 4.18 -7.82 0.58
C ALA A 62 3.21 -7.35 -0.46
N GLU A 63 2.91 -6.05 -0.44
CA GLU A 63 2.09 -5.37 -1.44
C GLU A 63 2.25 -6.20 -2.67
N LYS A 64 1.22 -6.97 -3.08
CA LYS A 64 1.32 -7.74 -4.31
C LYS A 64 1.70 -6.65 -5.26
N ALA A 65 2.98 -6.67 -5.60
CA ALA A 65 3.53 -5.76 -6.54
C ALA A 65 2.62 -5.99 -7.74
N ARG A 66 2.39 -4.93 -8.49
CA ARG A 66 1.54 -4.95 -9.67
C ARG A 66 2.19 -5.82 -10.75
N THR A 67 2.53 -7.07 -10.42
CA THR A 67 3.54 -7.96 -10.98
C THR A 67 2.90 -9.12 -11.72
N GLU A 68 1.57 -9.19 -11.74
CA GLU A 68 0.84 -10.08 -12.65
C GLU A 68 0.22 -9.30 -13.81
N TRP A 69 0.64 -8.05 -14.04
CA TRP A 69 0.42 -7.42 -15.34
C TRP A 69 1.62 -7.81 -16.21
N PRO A 70 1.40 -8.47 -17.36
CA PRO A 70 2.47 -8.69 -18.32
C PRO A 70 3.16 -7.36 -18.61
N GLU A 71 4.46 -7.38 -18.93
CA GLU A 71 5.09 -6.19 -19.48
C GLU A 71 4.27 -5.73 -20.70
N PHE A 72 4.19 -4.41 -20.92
CA PHE A 72 3.29 -3.86 -21.95
C PHE A 72 3.49 -4.54 -23.31
N ARG A 73 4.74 -4.85 -23.64
CA ARG A 73 5.13 -5.62 -24.82
C ARG A 73 4.46 -7.00 -24.91
N ASP A 74 4.44 -7.77 -23.83
CA ASP A 74 3.82 -9.10 -23.82
C ASP A 74 2.30 -9.01 -24.00
N TYR A 75 1.67 -8.02 -23.34
CA TYR A 75 0.24 -7.76 -23.50
C TYR A 75 -0.13 -7.29 -24.92
N ALA A 76 0.67 -6.39 -25.48
CA ALA A 76 0.47 -5.87 -26.83
C ALA A 76 0.57 -6.99 -27.88
N ARG A 77 1.57 -7.86 -27.76
CA ARG A 77 1.73 -9.03 -28.63
C ARG A 77 0.57 -10.02 -28.51
N GLN A 78 0.04 -10.23 -27.30
CA GLN A 78 -1.07 -11.17 -27.10
C GLN A 78 -2.41 -10.62 -27.64
N MET A 79 -2.68 -9.34 -27.45
CA MET A 79 -3.99 -8.75 -27.74
C MET A 79 -4.08 -8.10 -29.14
N TYR A 80 -2.95 -7.65 -29.68
CA TYR A 80 -2.89 -6.88 -30.94
C TYR A 80 -1.72 -7.31 -31.82
N PRO A 81 -1.60 -8.61 -32.19
CA PRO A 81 -0.47 -9.11 -32.98
C PRO A 81 -0.36 -8.47 -34.37
N ASP A 82 -1.48 -8.05 -34.98
CA ASP A 82 -1.52 -7.51 -36.35
C ASP A 82 -1.51 -5.97 -36.40
N GLU A 83 -1.78 -5.30 -35.28
CA GLU A 83 -1.93 -3.84 -35.22
C GLU A 83 -0.74 -3.14 -34.53
N LEU A 84 -0.06 -3.86 -33.62
CA LEU A 84 1.08 -3.34 -32.87
C LEU A 84 2.34 -4.11 -33.23
N ASP A 85 3.11 -3.55 -34.17
CA ASP A 85 4.45 -4.04 -34.49
C ASP A 85 5.48 -3.70 -33.40
N GLU A 86 6.67 -4.30 -33.49
CA GLU A 86 7.75 -4.11 -32.51
C GLU A 86 8.21 -2.66 -32.37
N ASP A 87 8.15 -1.88 -33.45
CA ASP A 87 8.59 -0.48 -33.46
C ASP A 87 7.56 0.40 -32.74
N LEU A 88 6.27 0.17 -32.98
CA LEU A 88 5.16 0.82 -32.29
C LEU A 88 5.13 0.46 -30.81
N ILE A 89 5.32 -0.82 -30.47
CA ILE A 89 5.42 -1.27 -29.08
C ILE A 89 6.56 -0.54 -28.37
N THR A 90 7.74 -0.51 -28.98
CA THR A 90 8.93 0.13 -28.41
C THR A 90 8.72 1.65 -28.24
N MET A 91 8.08 2.31 -29.22
CA MET A 91 7.73 3.72 -29.11
C MET A 91 6.79 3.99 -27.93
N ILE A 92 5.76 3.17 -27.75
CA ILE A 92 4.80 3.32 -26.65
C ILE A 92 5.47 3.06 -25.29
N GLU A 93 6.34 2.05 -25.19
CA GLU A 93 7.13 1.78 -23.98
C GLU A 93 7.97 2.99 -23.59
N ASP A 94 8.69 3.60 -24.54
CA ASP A 94 9.51 4.78 -24.27
C ASP A 94 8.65 5.99 -23.87
N LEU A 95 7.47 6.18 -24.48
CA LEU A 95 6.53 7.23 -24.08
C LEU A 95 5.99 7.04 -22.65
N ILE A 96 5.66 5.80 -22.27
CA ILE A 96 5.24 5.46 -20.90
C ILE A 96 6.36 5.77 -19.93
N GLU A 97 7.60 5.38 -20.26
CA GLU A 97 8.76 5.57 -19.40
C GLU A 97 9.13 7.05 -19.25
N ARG A 98 9.15 7.82 -20.34
CA ARG A 98 9.30 9.28 -20.29
C ARG A 98 8.26 9.95 -19.39
N ARG A 99 7.00 9.51 -19.46
CA ARG A 99 5.92 10.04 -18.61
C ARG A 99 6.06 9.60 -17.15
N ARG A 100 6.58 8.41 -16.87
CA ARG A 100 6.94 7.97 -15.50
C ARG A 100 8.05 8.85 -14.95
N ARG A 101 9.14 9.05 -15.68
CA ARG A 101 10.27 9.91 -15.28
C ARG A 101 9.83 11.35 -14.97
N LYS A 102 8.98 11.95 -15.81
CA LYS A 102 8.41 13.29 -15.53
C LYS A 102 7.60 13.33 -14.23
N ARG A 103 6.81 12.28 -13.93
CA ARG A 103 6.02 12.20 -12.69
C ARG A 103 6.88 12.00 -11.43
N TYR A 104 8.02 11.34 -11.54
CA TYR A 104 8.94 11.14 -10.41
C TYR A 104 9.96 12.27 -10.23
N GLY A 105 10.37 12.96 -11.30
CA GLY A 105 11.26 14.12 -11.23
C GLY A 105 10.61 15.37 -10.61
N GLY A 106 9.30 15.58 -10.81
CA GLY A 106 8.58 16.74 -10.26
C GLY A 106 8.31 16.69 -8.75
N LYS A 107 8.53 15.56 -8.08
CA LYS A 107 8.28 15.41 -6.63
C LYS A 107 9.42 15.95 -5.75
N ASN A 108 10.61 16.16 -6.30
CA ASN A 108 11.78 16.64 -5.55
C ASN A 108 11.92 18.16 -5.51
N SER A 109 11.08 18.90 -6.25
CA SER A 109 11.21 20.36 -6.42
C SER A 109 10.31 21.20 -5.50
N LYS A 110 9.51 20.58 -4.62
CA LYS A 110 8.57 21.28 -3.71
C LYS A 110 8.92 21.17 -2.22
N MET A 111 10.17 20.90 -1.88
CA MET A 111 10.64 20.92 -0.49
C MET A 111 12.00 21.62 -0.42
N GLY A 112 11.99 22.93 -0.58
CA GLY A 112 13.22 23.73 -0.62
C GLY A 112 12.93 25.20 -0.93
N SER A 113 12.20 25.87 -0.05
CA SER A 113 12.20 27.33 0.14
C SER A 113 11.79 27.61 1.57
#